data_AF-A0A1H3KET0-F1
#
_entry.id   AF-A0A1H3KET0-F1
#
_cell.length_a   1.000
_cell.length_b   1.000
_cell.length_c   1.000
_cell.angle_alpha   90.00
_cell.angle_beta   90.00
_cell.angle_gamma   90.00
#
_symmetry.space_group_name_H-M   'P 1'
#
loop_
_entity.id
_entity.type
_entity.pdbx_description
1 polymer ?
#
loop_
_entity_poly.entity_id
_entity_poly.type
_entity_poly.pdbx_seq_one_letter_code
_entity_poly.pdbx_strand_id
1 'polypeptide(L)'
;MNVLRKILALIVQKHDGARAKIADTYLKDIALLEQGLQDEPDNLRYLFYLAQSYRDAKMLEKSREFYLKRASAGGWEEERWMAQFRAAQMAERLGLSEEIIYKEYLQSWVARQQRAEPLYELARYYRGKNLFDLASYFAQQAANITLPQDKLFVDASVYEWRALDELAVAASYCIAYKTAGKAAIQKMIIDNKYPTSQKERILANEKFFK
;
A
#
# COMPACT_ATOMS: atom_id res chain seq x y z
N MET A 1 -0.76 11.82 34.20
CA MET A 1 -1.77 11.71 33.12
C MET A 1 -1.58 12.71 31.97
N ASN A 2 -1.35 14.00 32.20
CA ASN A 2 -1.39 15.01 31.11
C ASN A 2 -0.19 14.98 30.13
N VAL A 3 0.99 14.55 30.59
CA VAL A 3 2.20 14.48 29.74
C VAL A 3 2.14 13.29 28.76
N LEU A 4 1.70 12.11 29.24
CA LEU A 4 1.58 10.89 28.43
C LEU A 4 0.65 11.10 27.23
N ARG A 5 -0.55 11.65 27.47
CA ARG A 5 -1.52 11.98 26.41
C ARG A 5 -0.96 12.96 25.38
N LYS A 6 -0.18 13.96 25.83
CA LYS A 6 0.46 14.93 24.94
C LYS A 6 1.53 14.28 24.05
N ILE A 7 2.30 13.32 24.57
CA ILE A 7 3.30 12.58 23.79
C ILE A 7 2.60 11.63 22.80
N LEU A 8 1.54 10.93 23.22
CA LEU A 8 0.75 10.07 22.33
C LEU A 8 0.13 10.86 21.17
N ALA A 9 -0.42 12.05 21.44
CA ALA A 9 -0.91 12.96 20.39
C ALA A 9 0.21 13.39 19.42
N LEU A 10 1.43 13.60 19.92
CA LEU A 10 2.58 13.93 19.08
C LEU A 10 3.02 12.75 18.20
N ILE A 11 2.99 11.52 18.71
CA ILE A 11 3.31 10.31 17.93
C ILE A 11 2.32 10.17 16.76
N VAL A 12 1.02 10.27 17.06
CA VAL A 12 -0.07 10.25 16.07
C VAL A 12 0.16 11.29 14.97
N GLN A 13 0.41 12.55 15.34
CA GLN A 13 0.62 13.62 14.37
C GLN A 13 1.91 13.48 13.56
N LYS A 14 2.99 12.94 14.16
CA LYS A 14 4.31 12.85 13.52
C LYS A 14 4.47 11.63 12.64
N HIS A 15 3.68 10.57 12.83
CA HIS A 15 3.67 9.45 11.88
C HIS A 15 3.15 9.85 10.50
N ASP A 16 2.45 10.98 10.38
CA ASP A 16 2.04 11.57 9.11
C ASP A 16 3.19 12.36 8.41
N GLY A 17 4.40 12.45 9.00
CA GLY A 17 5.55 13.15 8.43
C GLY A 17 6.94 12.68 8.90
N ALA A 18 7.76 12.23 7.94
CA ALA A 18 9.23 12.11 7.93
C ALA A 18 9.99 11.98 9.29
N ARG A 19 9.66 10.96 10.10
CA ARG A 19 10.52 10.50 11.20
C ARG A 19 10.85 9.01 11.03
N ALA A 20 11.52 8.69 9.92
CA ALA A 20 11.71 7.33 9.42
C ALA A 20 13.09 6.69 9.72
N LYS A 21 13.92 7.23 10.64
CA LYS A 21 15.37 6.93 10.62
C LYS A 21 16.05 6.41 11.89
N ILE A 22 15.36 6.13 13.01
CA ILE A 22 16.03 5.63 14.21
C ILE A 22 15.20 4.52 14.88
N ALA A 23 15.72 3.28 14.86
CA ALA A 23 15.05 2.09 15.43
C ALA A 23 14.67 2.26 16.91
N ASP A 24 15.51 2.90 17.71
CA ASP A 24 15.24 3.19 19.13
C ASP A 24 14.03 4.09 19.36
N THR A 25 13.64 4.88 18.35
CA THR A 25 12.44 5.73 18.43
C THR A 25 11.18 4.87 18.41
N TYR A 26 11.13 3.84 17.56
CA TYR A 26 9.95 2.99 17.43
C TYR A 26 9.72 2.10 18.66
N LEU A 27 10.78 1.61 19.30
CA LEU A 27 10.64 0.84 20.53
C LEU A 27 10.05 1.68 21.67
N LYS A 28 10.43 2.96 21.76
CA LYS A 28 9.83 3.90 22.72
C LYS A 28 8.38 4.20 22.38
N ASP A 29 8.07 4.42 21.10
CA ASP A 29 6.70 4.66 20.64
C ASP A 29 5.81 3.43 20.91
N ILE A 30 6.31 2.21 20.68
CA ILE A 30 5.62 0.96 21.01
C ILE A 30 5.28 0.91 22.51
N ALA A 31 6.28 1.08 23.39
CA ALA A 31 6.05 1.02 24.83
C ALA A 31 5.03 2.07 25.31
N LEU A 32 5.06 3.28 24.72
CA LEU A 32 4.11 4.33 25.04
C LEU A 32 2.69 4.00 24.57
N LEU A 33 2.55 3.48 23.34
CA LEU A 33 1.27 3.12 22.75
C LEU A 33 0.66 1.89 23.41
N GLU A 34 1.47 0.92 23.85
CA GLU A 34 1.04 -0.21 24.66
C GLU A 34 0.49 0.26 26.01
N GLN A 35 1.19 1.15 26.72
CA GLN A 35 0.67 1.75 27.94
C GLN A 35 -0.60 2.56 27.66
N GLY A 36 -0.62 3.33 26.56
CA GLY A 36 -1.78 4.10 26.14
C GLY A 36 -3.02 3.23 25.89
N LEU A 37 -2.86 2.01 25.38
CA LEU A 37 -3.95 1.04 25.23
C LEU A 37 -4.31 0.30 26.52
N GLN A 38 -3.42 0.22 27.51
CA GLN A 38 -3.81 -0.24 28.85
C GLN A 38 -4.70 0.80 29.53
N ASP A 39 -4.35 2.08 29.40
CA ASP A 39 -5.08 3.19 30.00
C ASP A 39 -6.38 3.52 29.24
N GLU A 40 -6.39 3.38 27.91
CA GLU A 40 -7.50 3.66 27.00
C GLU A 40 -7.70 2.51 25.99
N PRO A 41 -8.26 1.35 26.40
CA PRO A 41 -8.33 0.14 25.58
C PRO A 41 -9.08 0.28 24.26
N ASP A 42 -10.07 1.17 24.20
CA ASP A 42 -10.91 1.39 23.02
C ASP A 42 -10.31 2.45 22.07
N ASN A 43 -9.09 2.94 22.34
CA ASN A 43 -8.46 3.97 21.51
C ASN A 43 -7.97 3.39 20.17
N LEU A 44 -8.85 3.42 19.17
CA LEU A 44 -8.60 2.88 17.83
C LEU A 44 -7.42 3.56 17.12
N ARG A 45 -7.11 4.82 17.43
CA ARG A 45 -5.93 5.49 16.87
C ARG A 45 -4.66 4.91 17.44
N TYR A 46 -4.58 4.69 18.74
CA TYR A 46 -3.42 4.06 19.36
C TYR A 46 -3.18 2.67 18.78
N LEU A 47 -4.25 1.91 18.52
CA LEU A 47 -4.17 0.61 17.87
C LEU A 47 -3.56 0.69 16.45
N PHE A 48 -3.98 1.66 15.63
CA PHE A 48 -3.43 1.87 14.29
C PHE A 48 -1.94 2.24 14.34
N TYR A 49 -1.57 3.22 15.16
CA TYR A 49 -0.17 3.67 15.24
C TYR A 49 0.73 2.64 15.93
N LEU A 50 0.21 1.82 16.84
CA LEU A 50 0.99 0.70 17.42
C LEU A 50 1.35 -0.32 16.34
N ALA A 51 0.39 -0.68 15.48
CA ALA A 51 0.67 -1.54 14.33
C ALA A 51 1.72 -0.94 13.39
N GLN A 52 1.68 0.38 13.18
CA GLN A 52 2.66 1.11 12.38
C GLN A 52 4.04 1.15 13.03
N SER A 53 4.14 1.41 14.34
CA SER A 53 5.41 1.39 15.07
C SER A 53 6.04 0.00 15.05
N TYR A 54 5.24 -1.06 15.18
CA TYR A 54 5.70 -2.44 14.98
C TYR A 54 6.25 -2.68 13.58
N ARG A 55 5.57 -2.19 12.53
CA ARG A 55 6.03 -2.28 11.13
C ARG A 55 7.41 -1.63 10.96
N ASP A 56 7.55 -0.42 11.50
CA ASP A 56 8.73 0.43 11.33
C ASP A 56 9.91 -0.13 12.15
N ALA A 57 9.63 -0.79 13.28
CA ALA A 57 10.56 -1.61 14.06
C ALA A 57 10.86 -3.00 13.45
N LYS A 58 10.33 -3.31 12.26
CA LYS A 58 10.48 -4.61 11.55
C LYS A 58 9.88 -5.83 12.29
N MET A 59 8.99 -5.61 13.25
CA MET A 59 8.25 -6.66 13.95
C MET A 59 6.95 -6.97 13.18
N LEU A 60 7.07 -7.66 12.04
CA LEU A 60 6.00 -7.75 11.04
C LEU A 60 4.79 -8.57 11.50
N GLU A 61 5.01 -9.62 12.28
CA GLU A 61 3.97 -10.47 12.84
C GLU A 61 3.07 -9.66 13.78
N LYS A 62 3.67 -8.94 14.73
CA LYS A 62 2.95 -8.03 15.63
C LYS A 62 2.27 -6.90 14.87
N SER A 63 2.94 -6.32 13.87
CA SER A 63 2.35 -5.29 13.02
C SER A 63 1.07 -5.80 12.35
N ARG A 64 1.12 -6.99 11.72
CA ARG A 64 -0.03 -7.61 11.08
C ARG A 64 -1.16 -7.88 12.07
N GLU A 65 -0.84 -8.45 13.25
CA GLU A 65 -1.83 -8.73 14.30
C GLU A 65 -2.60 -7.47 14.68
N PHE A 66 -1.90 -6.37 14.97
CA PHE A 66 -2.53 -5.12 15.40
C PHE A 66 -3.28 -4.41 14.27
N TYR A 67 -2.79 -4.49 13.03
CA TYR A 67 -3.54 -4.01 11.86
C TYR A 67 -4.84 -4.79 11.65
N LEU A 68 -4.84 -6.11 11.80
CA LEU A 68 -6.05 -6.92 11.73
C LEU A 68 -7.04 -6.57 12.86
N LYS A 69 -6.56 -6.40 14.09
CA LYS A 69 -7.40 -5.91 15.21
C LYS A 69 -8.03 -4.56 14.87
N ARG A 70 -7.26 -3.62 14.31
CA ARG A 70 -7.77 -2.30 13.93
C ARG A 70 -8.77 -2.36 12.78
N ALA A 71 -8.56 -3.23 11.81
CA ALA A 71 -9.46 -3.43 10.68
C ALA A 71 -10.82 -4.01 11.11
N SER A 72 -10.82 -4.91 12.10
CA SER A 72 -12.03 -5.51 12.66
C SER A 72 -12.74 -4.62 13.68
N ALA A 73 -12.06 -3.63 14.25
CA ALA A 73 -12.68 -2.65 15.13
C ALA A 73 -13.46 -1.61 14.32
N GLY A 74 -14.52 -1.01 14.90
CA GLY A 74 -15.36 0.01 14.25
C GLY A 74 -14.67 1.36 13.98
N GLY A 75 -15.43 2.45 14.04
CA GLY A 75 -14.90 3.81 13.84
C GLY A 75 -14.79 4.22 12.37
N TRP A 76 -13.86 5.12 12.03
CA TRP A 76 -13.78 5.71 10.68
C TRP A 76 -13.36 4.70 9.60
N GLU A 77 -14.13 4.64 8.51
CA GLU A 77 -13.97 3.66 7.42
C GLU A 77 -12.61 3.70 6.73
N GLU A 78 -12.05 4.88 6.45
CA GLU A 78 -10.77 4.98 5.73
C GLU A 78 -9.61 4.44 6.57
N GLU A 79 -9.61 4.66 7.89
CA GLU A 79 -8.61 4.07 8.80
C GLU A 79 -8.76 2.55 8.89
N ARG A 80 -10.00 2.04 8.95
CA ARG A 80 -10.25 0.58 8.95
C ARG A 80 -9.74 -0.07 7.67
N TRP A 81 -10.10 0.51 6.53
CA TRP A 81 -9.67 0.04 5.23
C TRP A 81 -8.15 0.09 5.10
N MET A 82 -7.52 1.18 5.53
CA MET A 82 -6.07 1.32 5.52
C MET A 82 -5.41 0.24 6.38
N ALA A 83 -5.93 -0.03 7.58
CA ALA A 83 -5.40 -1.09 8.44
C ALA A 83 -5.50 -2.47 7.77
N GLN A 84 -6.63 -2.77 7.12
CA GLN A 84 -6.79 -4.02 6.37
C GLN A 84 -5.77 -4.12 5.22
N PHE A 85 -5.60 -3.05 4.44
CA PHE A 85 -4.63 -3.02 3.35
C PHE A 85 -3.19 -3.17 3.86
N ARG A 86 -2.84 -2.54 4.99
CA ARG A 86 -1.52 -2.72 5.62
C ARG A 86 -1.31 -4.15 6.13
N ALA A 87 -2.35 -4.82 6.63
CA ALA A 87 -2.25 -6.22 7.02
C ALA A 87 -1.92 -7.12 5.82
N ALA A 88 -2.54 -6.88 4.66
CA ALA A 88 -2.24 -7.58 3.41
C ALA A 88 -0.77 -7.38 2.97
N GLN A 89 -0.27 -6.13 3.06
CA GLN A 89 1.14 -5.85 2.81
C GLN A 89 2.07 -6.57 3.79
N MET A 90 1.67 -6.75 5.05
CA MET A 90 2.47 -7.51 6.02
C MET A 90 2.43 -9.01 5.71
N ALA A 91 1.28 -9.56 5.30
CA ALA A 91 1.18 -10.95 4.86
C ALA A 91 2.15 -11.27 3.73
N GLU A 92 2.26 -10.38 2.74
CA GLU A 92 3.23 -10.52 1.66
C GLU A 92 4.68 -10.46 2.16
N ARG A 93 5.01 -9.48 3.01
CA ARG A 93 6.37 -9.32 3.56
C ARG A 93 6.80 -10.45 4.49
N LEU A 94 5.84 -11.11 5.14
CA LEU A 94 6.04 -12.30 5.96
C LEU A 94 6.20 -13.58 5.11
N GLY A 95 5.98 -13.50 3.79
CA GLY A 95 6.05 -14.67 2.91
C GLY A 95 4.92 -15.67 3.18
N LEU A 96 3.75 -15.20 3.59
CA LEU A 96 2.58 -16.08 3.74
C LEU A 96 2.17 -16.68 2.39
N SER A 97 1.31 -17.70 2.43
CA SER A 97 0.85 -18.38 1.22
C SER A 97 0.21 -17.39 0.22
N GLU A 98 0.34 -17.71 -1.07
CA GLU A 98 -0.26 -16.92 -2.15
C GLU A 98 -1.78 -16.75 -1.97
N GLU A 99 -2.48 -17.78 -1.49
CA GLU A 99 -3.92 -17.72 -1.23
C GLU A 99 -4.26 -16.61 -0.23
N ILE A 100 -3.49 -16.49 0.86
CA ILE A 100 -3.68 -15.46 1.89
C ILE A 100 -3.41 -14.07 1.28
N ILE A 101 -2.29 -13.90 0.58
CA ILE A 101 -1.90 -12.62 -0.03
C ILE A 101 -2.96 -12.16 -1.04
N TYR A 102 -3.35 -13.06 -1.94
CA TYR A 102 -4.40 -12.82 -2.93
C TYR A 102 -5.72 -12.41 -2.28
N LYS A 103 -6.18 -13.20 -1.31
CA LYS A 103 -7.46 -12.98 -0.63
C LYS A 103 -7.46 -11.65 0.11
N GLU A 104 -6.41 -11.33 0.87
CA GLU A 104 -6.37 -10.11 1.68
C GLU A 104 -6.32 -8.85 0.81
N TYR A 105 -5.49 -8.81 -0.24
CA TYR A 105 -5.50 -7.67 -1.17
C TYR A 105 -6.84 -7.53 -1.90
N LEU A 106 -7.43 -8.63 -2.37
CA LEU A 106 -8.71 -8.57 -3.07
C LEU A 106 -9.83 -8.13 -2.11
N GLN A 107 -9.84 -8.60 -0.87
CA GLN A 107 -10.79 -8.15 0.15
C GLN A 107 -10.64 -6.66 0.43
N SER A 108 -9.41 -6.12 0.48
CA SER A 108 -9.20 -4.68 0.58
C SER A 108 -9.79 -3.94 -0.62
N TRP A 109 -9.57 -4.40 -1.85
CA TRP A 109 -10.15 -3.77 -3.02
C TRP A 109 -11.69 -3.83 -3.02
N VAL A 110 -12.29 -4.99 -2.72
CA VAL A 110 -13.76 -5.14 -2.64
C VAL A 110 -14.37 -4.18 -1.63
N ALA A 111 -13.73 -3.98 -0.49
CA ALA A 111 -14.21 -3.06 0.55
C ALA A 111 -14.20 -1.59 0.10
N ARG A 112 -13.38 -1.22 -0.90
CA ARG A 112 -13.27 0.17 -1.37
C ARG A 112 -12.73 0.24 -2.81
N GLN A 113 -13.58 -0.09 -3.78
CA GLN A 113 -13.17 -0.32 -5.18
C GLN A 113 -12.58 0.91 -5.90
N GLN A 114 -12.78 2.11 -5.36
CA GLN A 114 -12.13 3.35 -5.80
C GLN A 114 -10.63 3.43 -5.41
N ARG A 115 -10.13 2.47 -4.62
CA ARG A 115 -8.73 2.36 -4.22
C ARG A 115 -8.01 1.35 -5.11
N ALA A 116 -7.11 1.84 -5.96
CA ALA A 116 -6.38 1.04 -6.93
C ALA A 116 -5.19 0.29 -6.30
N GLU A 117 -4.72 0.74 -5.13
CA GLU A 117 -3.49 0.27 -4.52
C GLU A 117 -3.45 -1.25 -4.29
N PRO A 118 -4.52 -1.93 -3.81
CA PRO A 118 -4.49 -3.38 -3.64
C PRO A 118 -4.35 -4.15 -4.97
N LEU A 119 -4.97 -3.65 -6.05
CA LEU A 119 -4.84 -4.27 -7.38
C LEU A 119 -3.44 -4.04 -7.95
N TYR A 120 -2.89 -2.84 -7.77
CA TYR A 120 -1.51 -2.55 -8.13
C TYR A 120 -0.51 -3.45 -7.38
N GLU A 121 -0.69 -3.67 -6.07
CA GLU A 121 0.18 -4.56 -5.29
C GLU A 121 0.08 -6.02 -5.76
N LEU A 122 -1.13 -6.51 -6.09
CA LEU A 122 -1.29 -7.83 -6.70
C LEU A 122 -0.58 -7.94 -8.05
N ALA A 123 -0.69 -6.91 -8.90
CA ALA A 123 0.01 -6.89 -10.17
C ALA A 123 1.53 -7.00 -9.99
N ARG A 124 2.08 -6.20 -9.07
CA ARG A 124 3.50 -6.20 -8.72
C ARG A 124 3.94 -7.54 -8.13
N TYR A 125 3.13 -8.13 -7.26
CA TYR A 125 3.37 -9.44 -6.66
C TYR A 125 3.45 -10.53 -7.74
N TYR A 126 2.46 -10.63 -8.62
CA TYR A 126 2.44 -11.63 -9.69
C TYR A 126 3.53 -11.41 -10.75
N ARG A 127 3.87 -10.14 -11.08
CA ARG A 127 5.02 -9.83 -11.93
C ARG A 127 6.31 -10.35 -11.31
N GLY A 128 6.50 -10.17 -10.00
CA GLY A 128 7.65 -10.70 -9.27
C GLY A 128 7.80 -12.22 -9.33
N LYS A 129 6.71 -12.94 -9.64
CA LYS A 129 6.66 -14.39 -9.84
C LYS A 129 6.68 -14.79 -11.33
N ASN A 130 6.90 -13.84 -12.24
CA ASN A 130 6.82 -14.02 -13.69
C ASN A 130 5.45 -14.52 -14.20
N LEU A 131 4.38 -14.33 -13.42
CA LEU A 131 3.01 -14.64 -13.82
C LEU A 131 2.42 -13.42 -14.54
N PHE A 132 2.93 -13.18 -15.75
CA PHE A 132 2.71 -11.92 -16.46
C PHE A 132 1.25 -11.68 -16.87
N ASP A 133 0.48 -12.71 -17.22
CA ASP A 133 -0.94 -12.53 -17.56
C ASP A 133 -1.78 -12.06 -16.36
N LEU A 134 -1.52 -12.61 -15.18
CA LEU A 134 -2.16 -12.15 -13.94
C LEU A 134 -1.71 -10.74 -13.57
N ALA A 135 -0.41 -10.46 -13.71
CA ALA A 135 0.13 -9.13 -13.49
C ALA A 135 -0.52 -8.09 -14.41
N SER A 136 -0.61 -8.38 -15.70
CA SER A 136 -1.27 -7.52 -16.69
C SER A 136 -2.76 -7.35 -16.40
N TYR A 137 -3.47 -8.42 -16.01
CA TYR A 137 -4.88 -8.33 -15.64
C TYR A 137 -5.10 -7.33 -14.50
N PHE A 138 -4.42 -7.51 -13.36
CA PHE A 138 -4.59 -6.63 -12.20
C PHE A 138 -4.08 -5.21 -12.47
N ALA A 139 -2.96 -5.05 -13.18
CA ALA A 139 -2.45 -3.73 -13.52
C ALA A 139 -3.41 -2.94 -14.42
N GLN A 140 -4.06 -3.61 -15.38
CA GLN A 140 -5.08 -2.99 -16.23
C GLN A 140 -6.30 -2.57 -15.41
N GLN A 141 -6.78 -3.42 -14.49
CA GLN A 141 -7.87 -3.03 -13.60
C GLN A 141 -7.49 -1.82 -12.74
N ALA A 142 -6.28 -1.81 -12.16
CA ALA A 142 -5.77 -0.69 -11.37
C ALA A 142 -5.65 0.61 -12.19
N ALA A 143 -5.13 0.53 -13.42
CA ALA A 143 -4.92 1.67 -14.31
C ALA A 143 -6.22 2.34 -14.79
N ASN A 144 -7.34 1.63 -14.73
CA ASN A 144 -8.66 2.16 -15.07
C ASN A 144 -9.33 2.91 -13.91
N ILE A 145 -8.77 2.86 -12.71
CA ILE A 145 -9.29 3.54 -11.53
C ILE A 145 -8.61 4.92 -11.42
N THR A 146 -9.40 5.97 -11.27
CA THR A 146 -8.90 7.34 -11.11
C THR A 146 -8.60 7.66 -9.64
N LEU A 147 -7.77 8.69 -9.41
CA LEU A 147 -7.42 9.16 -8.08
C LEU A 147 -8.69 9.49 -7.27
N PRO A 148 -8.94 8.84 -6.12
CA PRO A 148 -10.14 9.05 -5.32
C PRO A 148 -10.08 10.35 -4.50
N GLN A 149 -11.22 10.74 -3.94
CA GLN A 149 -11.34 11.85 -2.99
C GLN A 149 -11.06 11.44 -1.53
N ASP A 150 -10.70 10.17 -1.31
CA ASP A 150 -10.22 9.67 -0.01
C ASP A 150 -9.05 10.54 0.48
N LYS A 151 -8.98 10.75 1.79
CA LYS A 151 -7.99 11.66 2.40
C LYS A 151 -6.82 10.91 2.98
N LEU A 152 -7.05 9.69 3.47
CA LEU A 152 -6.08 9.01 4.31
C LEU A 152 -5.11 8.13 3.50
N PHE A 153 -3.85 8.55 3.49
CA PHE A 153 -2.69 7.87 2.88
C PHE A 153 -2.96 7.32 1.46
N VAL A 154 -3.57 8.11 0.59
CA VAL A 154 -3.71 7.77 -0.84
C VAL A 154 -2.33 7.87 -1.49
N ASP A 155 -1.89 6.80 -2.15
CA ASP A 155 -0.64 6.81 -2.92
C ASP A 155 -0.92 7.29 -4.34
N ALA A 156 -0.85 8.61 -4.55
CA ALA A 156 -1.10 9.24 -5.85
C ALA A 156 -0.25 8.63 -6.99
N SER A 157 0.95 8.13 -6.68
CA SER A 157 1.85 7.56 -7.69
C SER A 157 1.27 6.31 -8.36
N VAL A 158 0.40 5.56 -7.68
CA VAL A 158 -0.31 4.39 -8.25
C VAL A 158 -1.19 4.82 -9.42
N TYR A 159 -1.93 5.91 -9.23
CA TYR A 159 -2.91 6.44 -10.19
C TYR A 159 -2.25 7.25 -11.31
N GLU A 160 -1.18 7.97 -10.98
CA GLU A 160 -0.53 8.88 -11.91
C GLU A 160 0.34 8.14 -12.93
N TRP A 161 1.01 7.06 -12.53
CA TRP A 161 1.91 6.36 -13.45
C TRP A 161 2.22 4.89 -13.09
N ARG A 162 2.28 4.48 -11.81
CA ARG A 162 2.79 3.14 -11.48
C ARG A 162 1.89 2.00 -11.94
N ALA A 163 0.57 2.16 -11.93
CA ALA A 163 -0.33 1.13 -12.48
C ALA A 163 -0.16 0.98 -14.00
N LEU A 164 0.02 2.10 -14.71
CA LEU A 164 0.29 2.09 -16.15
C LEU A 164 1.67 1.47 -16.46
N ASP A 165 2.67 1.77 -15.65
CA ASP A 165 4.02 1.21 -15.78
C ASP A 165 4.03 -0.29 -15.52
N GLU A 166 3.34 -0.75 -14.48
CA GLU A 166 3.20 -2.17 -14.17
C GLU A 166 2.50 -2.91 -15.32
N LEU A 167 1.44 -2.33 -15.89
CA LEU A 167 0.75 -2.87 -17.07
C LEU A 167 1.69 -2.93 -18.27
N ALA A 168 2.41 -1.86 -18.56
CA ALA A 168 3.36 -1.78 -19.66
C ALA A 168 4.49 -2.83 -19.52
N VAL A 169 5.06 -2.98 -18.33
CA VAL A 169 6.13 -3.95 -18.11
C VAL A 169 5.61 -5.38 -18.25
N ALA A 170 4.52 -5.73 -17.55
CA ALA A 170 3.96 -7.08 -17.61
C ALA A 170 3.48 -7.46 -19.02
N ALA A 171 2.77 -6.55 -19.70
CA ALA A 171 2.21 -6.80 -21.02
C ALA A 171 3.26 -6.98 -22.13
N SER A 172 4.51 -6.56 -21.90
CA SER A 172 5.60 -6.83 -22.84
C SER A 172 5.91 -8.33 -23.00
N TYR A 173 5.50 -9.14 -22.02
CA TYR A 173 5.64 -10.60 -22.02
C TYR A 173 4.34 -11.34 -22.42
N CYS A 174 3.22 -10.64 -22.61
CA CYS A 174 1.90 -11.25 -22.86
C CYS A 174 1.25 -10.73 -24.14
N ILE A 175 1.03 -11.61 -25.11
CA ILE A 175 0.40 -11.25 -26.39
C ILE A 175 -1.02 -10.69 -26.17
N ALA A 176 -1.80 -11.31 -25.27
CA ALA A 176 -3.18 -10.91 -24.99
C ALA A 176 -3.32 -9.47 -24.48
N TYR A 177 -2.28 -8.94 -23.81
CA TYR A 177 -2.29 -7.60 -23.24
C TYR A 177 -1.42 -6.60 -24.00
N LYS A 178 -0.78 -7.01 -25.11
CA LYS A 178 0.21 -6.18 -25.82
C LYS A 178 -0.36 -4.83 -26.27
N THR A 179 -1.61 -4.81 -26.75
CA THR A 179 -2.31 -3.56 -27.12
C THR A 179 -2.51 -2.64 -25.91
N ALA A 180 -2.91 -3.20 -24.77
CA ALA A 180 -3.12 -2.43 -23.54
C ALA A 180 -1.80 -1.90 -22.98
N GLY A 181 -0.73 -2.71 -22.99
CA GLY A 181 0.61 -2.27 -22.60
C GLY A 181 1.14 -1.12 -23.45
N LYS A 182 0.95 -1.19 -24.78
CA LYS A 182 1.31 -0.11 -25.70
C LYS A 182 0.56 1.18 -25.36
N ALA A 183 -0.76 1.10 -25.17
CA ALA A 183 -1.58 2.24 -24.80
C ALA A 183 -1.14 2.84 -23.45
N ALA A 184 -0.76 1.99 -22.48
CA ALA A 184 -0.27 2.43 -21.18
C ALA A 184 1.03 3.24 -21.27
N ILE A 185 2.01 2.79 -22.07
CA ILE A 185 3.25 3.55 -22.29
C ILE A 185 2.97 4.88 -22.97
N GLN A 186 2.17 4.88 -24.04
CA GLN A 186 1.81 6.10 -24.76
C GLN A 186 1.13 7.11 -23.83
N LYS A 187 0.19 6.64 -23.00
CA LYS A 187 -0.47 7.48 -21.99
C LYS A 187 0.52 8.07 -20.99
N MET A 188 1.45 7.26 -20.46
CA MET A 188 2.48 7.76 -19.54
C MET A 188 3.34 8.84 -20.17
N ILE A 189 3.78 8.66 -21.43
CA ILE A 189 4.60 9.64 -22.14
C ILE A 189 3.86 10.96 -22.36
N ILE A 190 2.58 10.89 -22.72
CA ILE A 190 1.72 12.07 -22.91
C ILE A 190 1.48 12.79 -21.60
N ASP A 191 1.08 12.06 -20.55
CA ASP A 191 0.73 12.65 -19.25
C ASP A 191 1.98 13.15 -18.50
N ASN A 192 3.13 12.50 -18.70
CA ASN A 192 4.44 12.82 -18.12
C ASN A 192 4.41 13.08 -16.59
N LYS A 193 3.61 12.29 -15.86
CA LYS A 193 3.44 12.39 -14.39
C LYS A 193 4.39 11.50 -13.59
N TYR A 194 5.24 10.72 -14.26
CA TYR A 194 6.27 9.92 -13.59
C TYR A 194 7.47 10.79 -13.15
N PRO A 195 8.23 10.38 -12.13
CA PRO A 195 9.45 11.08 -11.73
C PRO A 195 10.48 11.16 -12.87
N THR A 196 11.24 12.26 -12.95
CA THR A 196 12.27 12.46 -13.98
C THR A 196 13.28 11.30 -14.05
N SER A 197 13.61 10.69 -12.92
CA SER A 197 14.50 9.53 -12.83
C SER A 197 13.97 8.27 -13.55
N GLN A 198 12.68 8.21 -13.85
CA GLN A 198 12.05 7.10 -14.57
C GLN A 198 11.93 7.34 -16.09
N LYS A 199 12.15 8.57 -16.56
CA LYS A 199 11.88 8.97 -17.95
C LYS A 199 12.62 8.10 -18.97
N GLU A 200 13.92 7.93 -18.81
CA GLU A 200 14.74 7.16 -19.76
C GLU A 200 14.27 5.70 -19.86
N ARG A 201 13.99 5.06 -18.71
CA ARG A 201 13.48 3.68 -18.66
C ARG A 201 12.12 3.56 -19.36
N ILE A 202 11.19 4.49 -19.09
CA ILE A 202 9.84 4.45 -19.67
C ILE A 202 9.90 4.62 -21.19
N LEU A 203 10.68 5.57 -21.70
CA LEU A 203 10.87 5.75 -23.15
C LEU A 203 11.54 4.53 -23.79
N ALA A 204 12.52 3.92 -23.12
CA ALA A 204 13.18 2.72 -23.61
C ALA A 204 12.22 1.51 -23.73
N ASN A 205 11.14 1.46 -22.94
CA ASN A 205 10.18 0.37 -22.96
C ASN A 205 9.28 0.37 -24.20
N GLU A 206 9.15 1.49 -24.92
CA GLU A 206 8.35 1.53 -26.17
C GLU A 206 8.79 0.49 -27.21
N LYS A 207 10.09 0.14 -27.21
CA LYS A 207 10.65 -0.83 -28.16
C LYS A 207 10.04 -2.23 -28.05
N PHE A 208 9.48 -2.59 -26.90
CA PHE A 208 8.84 -3.90 -26.69
C PHE A 208 7.45 -4.01 -27.33
N PHE A 209 6.90 -2.88 -27.81
CA PHE A 209 5.57 -2.75 -28.40
C PHE A 209 5.57 -2.29 -29.87
N LYS A 210 6.75 -2.29 -30.49
CA LYS A 210 6.94 -2.08 -31.93
C LYS A 210 6.68 -3.37 -32.70
#